data_AF-U5CT75-F1
#
_entry.id   AF-U5CT75-F1
#
_cell.length_a   1.000
_cell.length_b   1.000
_cell.length_c   1.000
_cell.angle_alpha   90.00
_cell.angle_beta   90.00
_cell.angle_gamma   90.00
#
_symmetry.space_group_name_H-M   'P 1'
#
loop_
_entity.id
_entity.type
_entity.pdbx_description
1 polymer ?
#
loop_
_entity_poly.entity_id
_entity_poly.type
_entity_poly.pdbx_seq_one_letter_code
_entity_poly.pdbx_strand_id
1 'polypeptide(L)' 'MTKRETLKRVRDIIRCLEHNQTLHTDTCSVVAAKKLEMLVKEAPASLVYELSCIHSQLIRSGNEVDTVLNRLKQLLHN' A
#
# COMPACT_ATOMS: atom_id res chain seq x y z
N MET A 1 11.11 3.67 12.23
CA MET A 1 11.34 3.05 10.91
C MET A 1 12.07 4.04 10.00
N THR A 2 12.98 3.59 9.14
CA THR A 2 13.66 4.47 8.17
C THR A 2 12.87 4.59 6.86
N LYS A 3 13.06 5.67 6.08
CA LYS A 3 12.49 5.81 4.71
C LYS A 3 12.77 4.54 3.88
N ARG A 4 13.99 4.01 3.94
CA ARG A 4 14.40 2.80 3.21
C ARG A 4 13.61 1.55 3.60
N GLU A 5 13.37 1.34 4.89
CA GLU A 5 12.56 0.23 5.37
C GLU A 5 11.09 0.39 4.98
N THR A 6 10.55 1.61 5.05
CA THR A 6 9.19 1.90 4.63
C THR A 6 8.98 1.55 3.17
N LEU A 7 9.88 1.98 2.28
CA LEU A 7 9.84 1.66 0.85
C LEU A 7 10.01 0.15 0.57
N LYS A 8 10.77 -0.57 1.41
CA LYS A 8 10.89 -2.04 1.30
C LYS A 8 9.55 -2.72 1.59
N ARG A 9 8.81 -2.26 2.60
CA ARG A 9 7.47 -2.77 2.92
C ARG A 9 6.43 -2.33 1.88
N VAL A 10 6.52 -1.12 1.33
CA VAL A 10 5.69 -0.68 0.18
C VAL A 10 5.84 -1.64 -1.01
N ARG A 11 7.08 -2.07 -1.34
CA ARG A 11 7.32 -3.07 -2.39
C ARG A 11 6.69 -4.44 -2.11
N ASP A 12 6.58 -4.83 -0.84
CA ASP A 12 5.90 -6.08 -0.45
C ASP A 12 4.38 -5.96 -0.65
N ILE A 13 3.80 -4.81 -0.30
CA ILE A 13 2.38 -4.52 -0.49
C ILE A 13 2.03 -4.48 -1.97
N ILE A 14 2.83 -3.81 -2.80
CA ILE A 14 2.67 -3.80 -4.26
C ILE A 14 2.63 -5.21 -4.82
N ARG A 15 3.59 -6.08 -4.43
CA ARG A 15 3.62 -7.47 -4.92
C ARG A 15 2.36 -8.26 -4.54
N CYS A 16 1.78 -8.07 -3.34
CA CYS A 16 0.50 -8.71 -3.00
C CYS A 16 -0.65 -8.18 -3.85
N LEU A 17 -0.71 -6.85 -4.08
CA LEU A 17 -1.75 -6.26 -4.92
C LEU A 17 -1.65 -6.70 -6.38
N GLU A 18 -0.43 -6.80 -6.95
CA GLU A 18 -0.21 -7.33 -8.31
C GLU A 18 -0.60 -8.81 -8.39
N HIS A 19 -0.28 -9.60 -7.37
CA HIS A 19 -0.68 -11.02 -7.32
C HIS A 19 -2.20 -11.18 -7.19
N ASN A 20 -2.89 -10.21 -6.59
CA ASN A 20 -4.34 -10.20 -6.48
C ASN A 20 -5.03 -10.05 -7.84
N GLN A 21 -4.46 -9.24 -8.73
CA GLN A 21 -4.98 -9.10 -10.10
C GLN A 21 -4.94 -10.43 -10.87
N THR A 22 -4.01 -11.33 -10.52
CA THR A 22 -3.89 -12.65 -11.15
C THR A 22 -4.87 -13.68 -10.58
N LEU A 23 -5.21 -13.59 -9.30
CA LEU A 23 -5.99 -14.62 -8.59
C LEU A 23 -7.42 -14.19 -8.19
N HIS A 24 -7.80 -12.92 -8.37
CA HIS A 24 -9.13 -12.38 -8.06
C HIS A 24 -9.63 -12.80 -6.67
N THR A 25 -8.77 -12.71 -5.65
CA THR A 25 -9.11 -13.08 -4.27
C THR A 25 -9.07 -11.85 -3.39
N ASP A 26 -10.24 -11.41 -2.92
CA ASP A 26 -10.42 -10.25 -2.02
C ASP A 26 -9.45 -10.25 -0.80
N THR A 27 -8.95 -11.43 -0.45
CA THR A 27 -7.92 -11.68 0.56
C THR A 27 -6.67 -10.80 0.44
N CYS A 28 -6.09 -10.59 -0.75
CA CYS A 28 -4.86 -9.78 -0.83
C CYS A 28 -5.12 -8.28 -0.61
N SER A 29 -6.30 -7.77 -0.98
CA SER A 29 -6.68 -6.37 -0.71
C SER A 29 -6.83 -6.13 0.80
N VAL A 30 -7.46 -7.07 1.52
CA VAL A 30 -7.60 -7.00 2.99
C VAL A 30 -6.23 -7.11 3.68
N VAL A 31 -5.36 -8.00 3.22
CA VAL A 31 -4.00 -8.15 3.74
C VAL A 31 -3.14 -6.91 3.46
N ALA A 32 -3.24 -6.35 2.25
CA ALA A 32 -2.56 -5.13 1.87
C ALA A 32 -3.03 -3.94 2.70
N ALA A 33 -4.33 -3.80 2.96
CA ALA A 33 -4.88 -2.75 3.83
C ALA A 33 -4.31 -2.86 5.24
N LYS A 34 -4.35 -4.04 5.87
CA LYS A 34 -3.75 -4.26 7.20
C LYS A 34 -2.25 -3.96 7.25
N LYS A 35 -1.49 -4.40 6.24
CA LYS A 35 -0.05 -4.11 6.15
C LYS A 35 0.22 -2.62 6.01
N LEU A 36 -0.60 -1.92 5.22
CA LEU A 36 -0.49 -0.49 5.01
C LEU A 36 -0.89 0.30 6.26
N GLU A 37 -1.89 -0.14 7.02
CA GLU A 37 -2.26 0.44 8.32
C GLU A 37 -1.09 0.39 9.32
N MET A 38 -0.45 -0.77 9.45
CA MET A 38 0.74 -0.91 10.30
C MET A 38 1.88 -0.01 9.80
N LEU A 39 2.07 0.05 8.48
CA LEU A 39 3.08 0.90 7.87
C LEU A 39 2.88 2.38 8.17
N VAL A 40 1.63 2.87 8.15
CA VAL A 40 1.28 4.26 8.51
C VAL A 40 1.71 4.57 9.95
N LYS A 41 1.53 3.63 10.88
CA LYS A 41 1.87 3.81 12.30
C LYS A 41 3.39 3.84 12.54
N GLU A 42 4.17 3.15 11.72
CA GLU A 42 5.62 3.01 11.90
C GLU A 42 6.45 3.96 11.01
N ALA A 43 5.87 4.47 9.92
CA ALA A 43 6.55 5.29 8.92
C ALA A 43 7.00 6.66 9.46
N PRO A 44 8.05 7.25 8.86
CA PRO A 44 8.44 8.63 9.17
C PRO A 44 7.35 9.62 8.73
N ALA A 45 7.21 10.72 9.48
CA ALA A 45 6.15 11.73 9.27
C ALA A 45 6.06 12.25 7.82
N SER A 46 7.17 12.28 7.09
CA SER A 46 7.21 12.68 5.67
C SER A 46 6.42 11.75 4.73
N LEU A 47 6.19 10.50 5.13
CA LEU A 47 5.46 9.50 4.33
C LEU A 47 4.10 9.14 4.93
N VAL A 48 3.86 9.44 6.22
CA VAL A 48 2.62 9.10 6.93
C VAL A 48 1.39 9.66 6.22
N TYR A 49 1.45 10.90 5.73
CA TYR A 49 0.32 11.53 5.06
C TYR A 49 -0.06 10.79 3.77
N GLU A 50 0.89 10.56 2.87
CA GLU A 50 0.66 9.83 1.62
C GLU A 50 0.18 8.40 1.89
N LEU A 51 0.85 7.68 2.79
CA LEU A 51 0.47 6.29 3.12
C LEU A 51 -0.93 6.20 3.73
N SER A 52 -1.33 7.17 4.56
CA SER A 52 -2.68 7.24 5.13
C SER A 52 -3.73 7.49 4.06
N CYS A 53 -3.42 8.36 3.09
CA CYS A 53 -4.31 8.64 1.95
C CYS A 53 -4.53 7.37 1.11
N ILE A 54 -3.45 6.64 0.81
CA ILE A 54 -3.51 5.40 0.05
C ILE A 54 -4.28 4.32 0.82
N HIS A 55 -4.07 4.22 2.14
CA HIS A 55 -4.79 3.28 2.98
C HIS A 55 -6.30 3.54 2.98
N SER A 56 -6.70 4.81 3.15
CA SER A 56 -8.11 5.18 3.10
C SER A 56 -8.74 4.85 1.74
N GLN A 57 -8.01 5.08 0.64
CA GLN A 57 -8.46 4.75 -0.70
C GLN A 57 -8.64 3.25 -0.91
N LEU A 58 -7.70 2.43 -0.42
CA LEU A 58 -7.76 0.97 -0.51
C LEU A 58 -8.95 0.37 0.26
N ILE A 59 -9.35 0.96 1.39
CA ILE A 59 -10.50 0.49 2.19
C ILE A 59 -11.83 0.93 1.57
N ARG A 60 -11.90 2.16 1.03
CA ARG A 60 -13.15 2.74 0.51
C ARG A 60 -13.51 2.26 -0.89
N SER A 61 -12.52 2.07 -1.74
CA SER A 61 -12.71 1.69 -3.13
C SER A 61 -12.31 0.24 -3.32
N GLY A 62 -13.21 -0.70 -3.00
CA GLY A 62 -12.99 -2.14 -3.21
C GLY A 62 -12.60 -2.55 -4.65
N ASN A 63 -12.76 -1.65 -5.63
CA ASN A 63 -12.42 -1.86 -7.04
C ASN A 63 -11.27 -0.99 -7.59
N GLU A 64 -10.68 -0.08 -6.81
CA GLU A 64 -9.60 0.80 -7.31
C GLU A 64 -8.21 0.33 -6.88
N VAL A 65 -8.01 -0.99 -6.86
CA VAL A 65 -6.72 -1.60 -6.57
C VAL A 65 -5.64 -1.05 -7.49
N ASP A 66 -5.96 -0.86 -8.78
CA ASP A 66 -5.02 -0.34 -9.79
C ASP A 66 -4.55 1.09 -9.47
N THR A 67 -5.48 1.98 -9.10
CA THR A 67 -5.18 3.35 -8.66
C THR A 67 -4.28 3.36 -7.42
N VAL A 68 -4.57 2.50 -6.44
CA VAL A 68 -3.75 2.33 -5.23
C VAL A 68 -2.34 1.85 -5.59
N LEU A 69 -2.25 0.87 -6.49
CA LEU A 69 -1.00 0.28 -6.95
C LEU A 69 -0.11 1.32 -7.65
N ASN A 70 -0.71 2.16 -8.50
CA ASN A 70 0.00 3.24 -9.19
C ASN A 70 0.56 4.27 -8.20
N ARG A 71 -0.22 4.69 -7.19
CA ARG A 71 0.26 5.63 -6.15
C ARG A 71 1.39 5.04 -5.31
N LEU A 72 1.30 3.76 -4.95
CA LEU A 72 2.38 3.06 -4.25
C LEU A 72 3.66 2.98 -5.11
N LYS A 73 3.53 2.77 -6.43
CA LYS A 73 4.66 2.81 -7.37
C LYS A 73 5.28 4.20 -7.45
N GLN A 74 4.47 5.26 -7.50
CA GLN A 74 4.97 6.65 -7.47
C GLN A 74 5.77 6.96 -6.20
N LEU A 75 5.33 6.47 -5.03
CA LEU A 75 6.05 6.58 -3.76
C LEU A 75 7.45 5.95 -3.79
N LEU A 76 7.67 4.91 -4.59
CA LEU A 76 8.99 4.27 -4.74
C LEU A 76 9.94 5.04 -5.65
N HIS A 77 9.39 5.87 -6.55
CA HIS A 77 10.16 6.66 -7.49
C HIS A 77 10.59 8.03 -6.91
N ASN A 78 10.13 8.38 -5.70
CA ASN A 78 10.32 9.67 -5.03
C ASN A 78 11.15 9.57 -3.74
#